data_AF-A0A935U546-F1
#
_entry.id   AF-A0A935U546-F1
#
_cell.length_a   1.000
_cell.length_b   1.000
_cell.length_c   1.000
_cell.angle_alpha   90.00
_cell.angle_beta   90.00
_cell.angle_gamma   90.00
#
_symmetry.space_group_name_H-M   'P 1'
#
loop_
_entity.id
_entity.type
_entity.pdbx_description
1 polymer ?
#
loop_
_entity_poly.entity_id
_entity_poly.type
_entity_poly.pdbx_seq_one_letter_code
_entity_poly.pdbx_strand_id
1 'polypeptide(L)'
;MEVSAPYDGGLEGELSSLPDLVADALAVWKKAEADKRREAARLYLMFKAKLAGRETTATELRAMVDNDEGYYIMCLDCVTAESAHVRLYEKLMAAKRAASMRAAF
;
A
#
# COMPACT_ATOMS: atom_id res chain seq x y z
N MET A 1 -23.32 -38.87 -1.79
CA MET A 1 -23.19 -37.59 -1.08
C MET A 1 -21.69 -37.33 -1.00
N GLU A 2 -21.14 -36.58 -1.94
CA GLU A 2 -19.72 -36.28 -2.01
C GLU A 2 -19.36 -35.35 -0.86
N VAL A 3 -18.49 -35.82 0.03
CA VAL A 3 -17.97 -35.02 1.13
C VAL A 3 -16.84 -34.18 0.55
N SER A 4 -17.15 -32.92 0.28
CA SER A 4 -16.22 -31.84 -0.07
C SER A 4 -14.96 -31.91 0.78
N ALA A 5 -13.80 -32.01 0.12
CA ALA A 5 -12.49 -32.02 0.76
C ALA A 5 -12.30 -30.78 1.65
N PRO A 6 -11.72 -30.92 2.87
CA PRO A 6 -11.45 -29.79 3.74
C PRO A 6 -10.14 -29.12 3.29
N TYR A 7 -10.22 -27.82 2.97
CA TYR A 7 -9.11 -26.87 2.92
C TYR A 7 -7.75 -27.41 2.44
N ASP A 8 -7.48 -27.24 1.15
CA ASP A 8 -6.14 -27.37 0.55
C ASP A 8 -5.23 -26.16 0.91
N GLY A 9 -5.37 -25.64 2.14
CA GLY A 9 -4.54 -24.57 2.72
C GLY A 9 -3.16 -25.07 3.12
N GLY A 10 -2.56 -25.89 2.26
CA GLY A 10 -1.23 -26.43 2.42
C GLY A 10 -0.16 -25.39 2.08
N LEU A 11 1.04 -25.63 2.57
CA LEU A 11 2.24 -24.83 2.31
C LEU A 11 2.50 -24.67 0.79
N GLU A 12 2.07 -25.63 -0.02
CA GLU A 12 2.13 -25.60 -1.50
C GLU A 12 1.11 -24.63 -2.11
N GLY A 13 -0.09 -24.54 -1.55
CA GLY A 13 -1.10 -23.55 -1.94
C GLY A 13 -0.66 -22.12 -1.59
N GLU A 14 0.00 -21.95 -0.45
CA GLU A 14 0.57 -20.66 -0.05
C GLU A 14 1.73 -20.24 -0.97
N LEU A 15 2.66 -21.15 -1.30
CA LEU A 15 3.79 -20.83 -2.18
C LEU A 15 3.41 -20.61 -3.64
N SER A 16 2.29 -21.17 -4.10
CA SER A 16 1.81 -20.97 -5.46
C SER A 16 1.01 -19.68 -5.64
N SER A 17 0.21 -19.28 -4.65
CA SER A 17 -0.72 -18.15 -4.78
C SER A 17 -0.27 -16.84 -4.13
N LEU A 18 0.49 -16.90 -3.01
CA LEU A 18 0.92 -15.68 -2.32
C LEU A 18 1.84 -14.77 -3.15
N PRO A 19 2.74 -15.25 -4.04
CA PRO A 19 3.56 -14.36 -4.85
C PRO A 19 2.74 -13.40 -5.71
N ASP A 20 1.69 -13.89 -6.36
CA ASP A 20 0.81 -13.08 -7.22
C ASP A 20 0.01 -12.09 -6.38
N LEU A 21 -0.53 -12.52 -5.24
CA LEU A 21 -1.24 -11.63 -4.32
C LEU A 21 -0.35 -10.51 -3.76
N VAL A 22 0.93 -10.81 -3.48
CA VAL A 22 1.91 -9.80 -3.08
C VAL A 22 2.19 -8.83 -4.23
N ALA A 23 2.34 -9.32 -5.45
CA ALA A 23 2.58 -8.48 -6.62
C ALA A 23 1.40 -7.52 -6.89
N ASP A 24 0.17 -8.01 -6.77
CA ASP A 24 -1.05 -7.20 -6.91
C ASP A 24 -1.13 -6.14 -5.82
N ALA A 25 -0.92 -6.52 -4.55
CA ALA A 25 -0.93 -5.58 -3.43
C ALA A 25 0.17 -4.51 -3.57
N LEU A 26 1.36 -4.89 -4.07
CA LEU A 26 2.45 -3.96 -4.36
C LEU A 26 2.07 -2.97 -5.47
N ALA A 27 1.40 -3.44 -6.52
CA ALA A 27 0.93 -2.57 -7.61
C ALA A 27 -0.12 -1.56 -7.12
N VAL A 28 -1.07 -2.01 -6.29
CA VAL A 28 -2.08 -1.15 -5.66
C VAL A 28 -1.43 -0.09 -4.78
N TRP A 29 -0.49 -0.48 -3.92
CA TRP A 29 0.22 0.46 -3.06
C TRP A 29 1.02 1.50 -3.86
N LYS A 30 1.79 1.07 -4.88
CA LYS A 30 2.54 1.99 -5.75
C LYS A 30 1.63 2.99 -6.46
N LYS A 31 0.45 2.54 -6.91
CA LYS A 31 -0.55 3.43 -7.51
C LYS A 31 -1.07 4.46 -6.51
N ALA A 32 -1.48 4.01 -5.32
CA ALA A 32 -1.95 4.90 -4.25
C ALA A 32 -0.89 5.94 -3.86
N GLU A 33 0.39 5.54 -3.79
CA GLU A 33 1.48 6.45 -3.52
C GLU A 33 1.67 7.49 -4.63
N ALA A 34 1.62 7.07 -5.89
CA ALA A 34 1.72 7.98 -7.03
C ALA A 34 0.56 8.99 -7.05
N ASP A 35 -0.66 8.53 -6.78
CA ASP A 35 -1.84 9.39 -6.74
C ASP A 35 -1.77 10.38 -5.56
N LYS A 36 -1.33 9.94 -4.38
CA LYS A 36 -1.05 10.83 -3.23
C LYS A 36 -0.05 11.94 -3.60
N ARG A 37 1.05 11.60 -4.26
CA ARG A 37 2.07 12.59 -4.68
C ARG A 37 1.53 13.59 -5.71
N ARG A 38 0.71 13.13 -6.65
CA ARG A 38 0.04 13.99 -7.64
C ARG A 38 -0.90 14.97 -6.95
N GLU A 39 -1.69 14.49 -5.99
CA GLU A 39 -2.64 15.33 -5.28
C GLU A 39 -1.93 16.36 -4.39
N ALA A 40 -0.87 15.96 -3.68
CA ALA A 40 -0.02 16.90 -2.94
C ALA A 40 0.49 18.04 -3.83
N ALA A 41 1.00 17.71 -5.02
CA ALA A 41 1.48 18.70 -5.98
C ALA A 41 0.36 19.61 -6.50
N ARG A 42 -0.82 19.03 -6.80
CA ARG A 42 -2.01 19.77 -7.24
C ARG A 42 -2.45 20.78 -6.19
N LEU A 43 -2.62 20.34 -4.94
CA LEU A 43 -3.03 21.18 -3.82
C LEU A 43 -1.98 22.27 -3.53
N TYR A 44 -0.69 21.92 -3.55
CA TYR A 44 0.38 22.88 -3.36
C TYR A 44 0.33 24.02 -4.40
N LEU A 45 0.19 23.68 -5.69
CA LEU A 45 0.08 24.67 -6.76
C LEU A 45 -1.20 25.50 -6.64
N MET A 46 -2.32 24.88 -6.27
CA MET A 46 -3.60 25.55 -6.05
C MET A 46 -3.49 26.57 -4.91
N PHE A 47 -2.93 26.20 -3.76
CA PHE A 47 -2.75 27.11 -2.62
C PHE A 47 -1.76 28.23 -2.95
N LYS A 48 -0.66 27.91 -3.65
CA LYS A 48 0.30 28.91 -4.11
C LYS A 48 -0.35 29.94 -5.04
N ALA A 49 -1.22 29.50 -5.96
CA ALA A 49 -1.96 30.40 -6.85
C ALA A 49 -2.99 31.25 -6.07
N LYS A 50 -3.73 30.65 -5.14
CA LYS A 50 -4.74 31.33 -4.31
C LYS A 50 -4.13 32.43 -3.42
N LEU A 51 -2.89 32.25 -3.00
CA LEU A 51 -2.16 33.19 -2.14
C LEU A 51 -1.16 34.05 -2.91
N ALA A 52 -1.25 34.09 -4.24
CA ALA A 52 -0.39 34.94 -5.06
C ALA A 52 -0.49 36.41 -4.62
N GLY A 53 0.66 37.04 -4.35
CA GLY A 53 0.74 38.42 -3.85
C GLY A 53 0.68 38.56 -2.33
N ARG A 54 0.57 37.46 -1.57
CA ARG A 54 0.77 37.44 -0.11
C ARG A 54 2.17 36.90 0.22
N GLU A 55 2.78 37.41 1.28
CA GLU A 55 3.95 36.77 1.86
C GLU A 55 3.49 35.47 2.53
N THR A 56 3.69 34.34 1.85
CA THR A 56 3.41 33.01 2.39
C THR A 56 4.62 32.14 2.17
N THR A 57 5.10 31.53 3.24
CA THR A 57 6.26 30.67 3.24
C THR A 57 5.92 29.30 2.62
N ALA A 58 6.95 28.60 2.15
CA ALA A 58 6.78 27.23 1.66
C ALA A 58 6.30 26.27 2.77
N THR A 59 6.63 26.55 4.03
CA THR A 59 6.21 25.74 5.18
C THR A 59 4.71 25.87 5.45
N GLU A 60 4.17 27.08 5.37
CA GLU A 60 2.73 27.33 5.53
C GLU A 60 1.93 26.67 4.41
N LEU A 61 2.41 26.76 3.17
CA LEU A 61 1.77 26.06 2.04
C LEU A 61 1.74 24.54 2.22
N ARG A 62 2.82 23.94 2.76
CA ARG A 62 2.82 22.51 3.09
C ARG A 62 1.83 22.17 4.19
N ALA A 63 1.80 22.97 5.26
CA ALA A 63 0.82 22.79 6.32
C ALA A 63 -0.62 22.86 5.80
N MET A 64 -0.91 23.71 4.81
CA MET A 64 -2.23 23.76 4.18
C MET A 64 -2.56 22.48 3.39
N VAL A 65 -1.58 21.91 2.67
CA VAL A 65 -1.74 20.61 1.99
C VAL A 65 -1.98 19.51 3.02
N ASP A 66 -1.18 19.46 4.08
CA ASP A 66 -1.27 18.44 5.11
C ASP A 66 -2.60 18.48 5.90
N ASN A 67 -3.22 19.67 5.99
CA ASN A 67 -4.53 19.86 6.63
C ASN A 67 -5.72 19.69 5.66
N ASP A 68 -5.48 19.40 4.38
CA ASP A 68 -6.55 19.14 3.42
C ASP A 68 -7.18 17.75 3.68
N GLU A 69 -8.51 17.71 3.85
CA GLU A 69 -9.23 16.48 4.17
C GLU A 69 -9.11 15.43 3.05
N GLY A 70 -9.13 15.86 1.78
CA GLY A 70 -8.95 14.97 0.64
C GLY A 70 -7.55 14.36 0.61
N TYR A 71 -6.54 15.18 0.87
CA TYR A 71 -5.16 14.70 1.00
C TYR A 71 -4.97 13.72 2.17
N TYR A 72 -5.61 13.99 3.31
CA TYR A 72 -5.59 13.09 4.46
C TYR A 72 -6.19 11.71 4.12
N ILE A 73 -7.34 11.67 3.44
CA ILE A 73 -7.97 10.42 3.00
C ILE A 73 -7.02 9.63 2.09
N MET A 74 -6.37 10.31 1.12
CA MET A 74 -5.40 9.63 0.25
C MET A 74 -4.16 9.12 1.00
N CYS A 75 -3.74 9.81 2.06
CA CYS A 75 -2.69 9.32 2.93
C CYS A 75 -3.11 8.03 3.65
N LEU A 76 -4.34 7.98 4.17
CA LEU A 76 -4.90 6.77 4.80
C LEU A 76 -5.01 5.59 3.83
N ASP A 77 -5.46 5.84 2.60
CA ASP A 77 -5.54 4.80 1.56
C ASP A 77 -4.15 4.24 1.23
N CYS A 78 -3.15 5.11 1.12
CA CYS A 78 -1.76 4.72 0.90
C CYS A 78 -1.23 3.82 2.03
N VAL A 79 -1.48 4.20 3.30
CA VAL A 79 -1.04 3.43 4.47
C VAL A 79 -1.76 2.08 4.57
N THR A 80 -3.04 2.06 4.22
CA THR A 80 -3.85 0.84 4.22
C THR A 80 -3.36 -0.14 3.15
N ALA A 81 -3.09 0.35 1.94
CA ALA A 81 -2.53 -0.45 0.85
C ALA A 81 -1.12 -0.97 1.19
N GLU A 82 -0.26 -0.14 1.79
CA GLU A 82 1.07 -0.55 2.26
C GLU A 82 0.97 -1.68 3.28
N SER A 83 0.09 -1.52 4.28
CA SER A 83 -0.12 -2.50 5.34
C SER A 83 -0.58 -3.85 4.78
N ALA A 84 -1.47 -3.84 3.78
CA ALA A 84 -1.91 -5.05 3.09
C ALA A 84 -0.75 -5.77 2.37
N HIS A 85 0.07 -5.01 1.63
CA HIS A 85 1.25 -5.54 0.95
C HIS A 85 2.25 -6.16 1.95
N VAL A 86 2.61 -5.43 3.02
CA VAL A 86 3.55 -5.90 4.04
C VAL A 86 3.07 -7.21 4.68
N ARG A 87 1.79 -7.28 5.05
CA ARG A 87 1.20 -8.48 5.65
C ARG A 87 1.27 -9.70 4.74
N LEU A 88 0.97 -9.53 3.45
CA LEU A 88 1.06 -10.64 2.47
C LEU A 88 2.50 -11.06 2.23
N TYR A 89 3.43 -10.11 2.17
CA TYR A 89 4.85 -10.38 1.99
C TYR A 89 5.42 -11.16 3.19
N GLU A 90 5.09 -10.77 4.41
CA GLU A 90 5.50 -11.49 5.63
C GLU A 90 5.00 -12.93 5.64
N LYS A 91 3.74 -13.16 5.23
CA LYS A 91 3.19 -14.52 5.09
C LYS A 91 3.96 -15.34 4.06
N LEU A 92 4.24 -14.79 2.88
CA LEU A 92 5.03 -15.47 1.85
C LEU A 92 6.42 -15.84 2.38
N MET A 93 7.08 -14.93 3.09
CA MET A 93 8.40 -15.16 3.66
C MET A 93 8.38 -16.24 4.75
N ALA A 94 7.33 -16.30 5.56
CA ALA A 94 7.13 -17.36 6.55
C ALA A 94 6.93 -18.73 5.87
N ALA A 95 6.05 -18.81 4.88
CA ALA A 95 5.80 -20.02 4.10
C ALA A 95 7.09 -20.53 3.42
N LYS A 96 7.86 -19.63 2.79
CA LYS A 96 9.15 -19.95 2.19
C LYS A 96 10.15 -20.54 3.19
N ARG A 97 10.28 -19.95 4.38
CA ARG A 97 11.17 -20.48 5.42
C ARG A 97 10.75 -21.89 5.86
N ALA A 98 9.46 -22.10 6.07
CA ALA A 98 8.93 -23.39 6.47
C ALA A 98 9.17 -24.48 5.40
N ALA A 99 9.04 -24.13 4.12
CA ALA A 99 9.35 -25.04 3.00
C ALA A 99 10.83 -25.40 2.96
N SER A 100 11.72 -24.42 3.09
CA SER A 100 13.16 -24.65 3.07
C SER A 100 13.63 -25.55 4.21
N MET A 101 13.00 -25.46 5.40
CA MET A 101 13.31 -26.37 6.51
C MET A 101 12.87 -27.82 6.23
N ARG A 102 11.76 -28.04 5.50
CA ARG A 102 11.31 -29.38 5.12
C ARG A 102 12.20 -30.03 4.07
N ALA A 103 12.77 -29.25 3.15
CA ALA A 103 13.65 -29.75 2.09
C ALA A 103 15.08 -30.10 2.57
N ALA A 104 15.43 -29.76 3.82
CA ALA A 104 16.75 -29.99 4.40
C ALA A 104 16.88 -31.30 5.19
N PHE A 105 15.79 -32.06 5.34
CA PHE A 105 15.72 -33.40 5.94
C PHE A 105 15.45 -34.45 4.86
#